data_AF-A0A1X7HH29-F1
#
_entry.id   AF-A0A1X7HH29-F1
#
_cell.length_a   1.000
_cell.length_b   1.000
_cell.length_c   1.000
_cell.angle_alpha   90.00
_cell.angle_beta   90.00
_cell.angle_gamma   90.00
#
_symmetry.space_group_name_H-M   'P 1'
#
loop_
_entity.id
_entity.type
_entity.pdbx_description
1 polymer ?
#
loop_
_entity_poly.entity_id
_entity_poly.type
_entity_poly.pdbx_seq_one_letter_code
_entity_poly.pdbx_strand_id
1 'polypeptide(L)'
;MLEACLPPYEFRLLEEPPYVICLTDITMDFEQEQVISAAAALKHQGGGRYELLHGIHVYDAVLDRGWMHYRRDEARGVYHPDVKHHVLDLLHECTRILLDRYRPAVVVCRTEEQLPLGEFPLRFRKTVDFLTKLGYRAGPILQDIDRRWSWEHRTG
;
A
#
# COMPACT_ATOMS: atom_id res chain seq x y z
N MET A 1 24.62 -2.04 -4.63
CA MET A 1 24.50 -3.37 -3.99
C MET A 1 23.18 -3.36 -3.26
N LEU A 2 22.28 -4.29 -3.58
CA LEU A 2 21.00 -4.43 -2.89
C LEU A 2 21.15 -5.38 -1.70
N GLU A 3 20.66 -4.98 -0.54
CA GLU A 3 20.58 -5.83 0.65
C GLU A 3 19.14 -5.92 1.15
N ALA A 4 18.68 -7.13 1.47
CA ALA A 4 17.35 -7.35 2.00
C ALA A 4 17.27 -6.93 3.48
N CYS A 5 16.26 -6.16 3.83
CA CYS A 5 15.91 -5.97 5.24
C CYS A 5 15.18 -7.23 5.73
N LEU A 6 15.81 -7.97 6.63
CA LEU A 6 15.25 -9.18 7.22
C LEU A 6 14.45 -8.86 8.50
N PRO A 7 13.51 -9.73 8.91
CA PRO A 7 12.80 -9.57 10.17
C PRO A 7 13.74 -9.45 11.39
N PRO A 8 13.32 -8.78 12.48
CA PRO A 8 12.01 -8.15 12.67
C PRO A 8 11.85 -6.84 11.90
N TYR A 9 10.65 -6.62 11.33
CA TYR A 9 10.32 -5.40 10.60
C TYR A 9 9.89 -4.29 11.54
N GLU A 10 10.41 -3.08 11.31
CA GLU A 10 10.03 -1.87 12.05
C GLU A 10 9.05 -1.03 11.23
N PHE A 11 7.87 -0.79 11.80
CA PHE A 11 6.81 -0.02 11.15
C PHE A 11 6.82 1.43 11.63
N ARG A 12 6.79 2.36 10.68
CA ARG A 12 6.80 3.80 10.94
C ARG A 12 5.57 4.46 10.36
N LEU A 13 5.02 5.41 11.11
CA LEU A 13 3.89 6.23 10.69
C LEU A 13 4.40 7.59 10.20
N LEU A 14 3.93 8.00 9.03
CA LEU A 14 4.16 9.33 8.47
C LEU A 14 2.81 10.00 8.22
N GLU A 15 2.68 11.25 8.65
CA GLU A 15 1.49 12.06 8.40
C GLU A 15 1.85 13.13 7.38
N GLU A 16 1.36 12.98 6.15
CA GLU A 16 1.65 13.86 5.01
C GLU A 16 0.34 14.22 4.32
N PRO A 17 -0.39 15.26 4.79
CA PRO A 17 -1.71 15.58 4.26
C PRO A 17 -1.74 15.67 2.72
N PRO A 18 -2.72 15.02 2.04
CA PRO A 18 -3.92 14.38 2.60
C PRO A 18 -3.75 12.91 3.02
N TYR A 19 -2.53 12.41 3.16
CA TYR A 19 -2.21 11.02 3.43
C TYR A 19 -1.79 10.78 4.88
N VAL A 20 -2.15 9.61 5.38
CA VAL A 20 -1.48 8.99 6.53
C VAL A 20 -0.90 7.66 6.06
N ILE A 21 0.40 7.48 6.27
CA ILE A 21 1.19 6.41 5.66
C ILE A 21 1.78 5.55 6.78
N CYS A 22 1.77 4.24 6.59
CA CYS A 22 2.54 3.31 7.39
C CYS A 22 3.49 2.57 6.46
N LEU A 23 4.78 2.54 6.80
CA LEU A 23 5.79 1.89 5.98
C LEU A 23 6.79 1.10 6.82
N THR A 24 7.46 0.16 6.17
CA THR A 24 8.59 -0.61 6.71
C THR A 24 9.64 -0.79 5.63
N ASP A 25 10.91 -0.74 6.01
CA ASP A 25 12.02 -0.97 5.08
C ASP A 25 12.08 -2.43 4.66
N ILE A 26 12.37 -2.64 3.38
CA ILE A 26 12.44 -3.97 2.78
C ILE A 26 13.75 -4.17 2.01
N THR A 27 14.41 -3.09 1.56
CA THR A 27 15.69 -3.18 0.86
C THR A 27 16.50 -1.90 1.05
N MET A 28 17.81 -2.07 1.21
CA MET A 28 18.79 -1.00 1.13
C MET A 28 19.52 -1.09 -0.22
N ASP A 29 19.54 -0.02 -1.00
CA ASP A 29 20.41 0.10 -2.17
C ASP A 29 21.62 0.97 -1.81
N PHE A 30 22.76 0.33 -1.54
CA PHE A 30 24.00 1.04 -1.20
C PHE A 30 24.68 1.70 -2.40
N GLU A 31 24.32 1.34 -3.63
CA GLU A 31 24.89 2.03 -4.81
C GLU A 31 24.23 3.39 -5.04
N GLN A 32 22.92 3.48 -4.78
CA GLN A 32 22.14 4.71 -4.93
C GLN A 32 21.92 5.45 -3.61
N GLU A 33 22.40 4.88 -2.49
CA GLU A 33 22.13 5.37 -1.13
C GLU A 33 20.63 5.55 -0.87
N GLN A 34 19.84 4.55 -1.28
CA GLN A 34 18.38 4.56 -1.19
C GLN A 34 17.89 3.54 -0.16
N VAL A 35 16.85 3.94 0.58
CA VAL A 35 16.05 3.05 1.43
C VAL A 35 14.72 2.80 0.75
N ILE A 36 14.40 1.53 0.53
CA ILE A 36 13.20 1.10 -0.18
C ILE A 36 12.25 0.45 0.82
N SER A 37 11.02 0.95 0.89
CA SER A 37 10.03 0.58 1.89
C SER A 37 8.72 0.11 1.25
N ALA A 38 8.14 -0.96 1.80
CA ALA A 38 6.75 -1.30 1.53
C ALA A 38 5.85 -0.39 2.37
N ALA A 39 4.78 0.14 1.77
CA ALA A 39 3.90 1.08 2.46
C ALA A 39 2.43 0.92 2.11
N ALA A 40 1.58 1.09 3.12
CA ALA A 40 0.17 1.37 2.93
C ALA A 40 -0.10 2.85 3.24
N ALA A 41 -1.05 3.45 2.54
CA ALA A 41 -1.50 4.81 2.81
C ALA A 41 -3.03 4.88 2.85
N LEU A 42 -3.56 5.69 3.75
CA LEU A 42 -4.95 6.13 3.74
C LEU A 42 -5.00 7.58 3.27
N LYS A 43 -5.54 7.81 2.07
CA LYS A 43 -5.78 9.15 1.53
C LYS A 43 -7.12 9.66 2.02
N HIS A 44 -7.12 10.75 2.78
CA HIS A 44 -8.35 11.39 3.24
C HIS A 44 -9.13 11.99 2.06
N GLN A 45 -10.40 11.60 1.92
CA GLN A 45 -11.31 12.09 0.88
C GLN A 45 -12.40 13.05 1.42
N GLY A 46 -12.39 13.34 2.73
CA GLY A 46 -13.43 14.14 3.39
C GLY A 46 -14.48 13.28 4.10
N GLY A 47 -15.12 13.82 5.14
CA GLY A 47 -16.23 13.17 5.82
C GLY A 47 -15.93 11.79 6.44
N GLY A 48 -14.69 11.55 6.90
CA GLY A 48 -14.28 10.26 7.47
C GLY A 48 -14.07 9.14 6.44
N ARG A 49 -14.06 9.49 5.14
CA ARG A 49 -13.80 8.59 4.03
C ARG A 49 -12.33 8.56 3.66
N TYR A 50 -11.79 7.36 3.51
CA TYR A 50 -10.40 7.14 3.13
C TYR A 50 -10.30 6.19 1.94
N GLU A 51 -9.37 6.49 1.04
CA GLU A 51 -8.93 5.56 0.00
C GLU A 51 -7.65 4.87 0.45
N LEU A 52 -7.67 3.54 0.48
CA LEU A 52 -6.52 2.69 0.76
C LEU A 52 -5.67 2.53 -0.50
N LEU A 53 -4.39 2.83 -0.35
CA LEU A 53 -3.36 2.70 -1.38
C LEU A 53 -2.22 1.82 -0.85
N HIS A 54 -1.59 1.07 -1.74
CA HIS A 54 -0.43 0.22 -1.45
C HIS A 54 0.66 0.53 -2.43
N GLY A 55 1.89 0.74 -1.97
CA GLY A 55 2.99 0.99 -2.89
C GLY A 55 4.35 0.81 -2.26
N ILE A 56 5.37 1.13 -3.06
CA ILE A 56 6.77 1.15 -2.64
C ILE A 56 7.20 2.61 -2.55
N HIS A 57 7.76 2.98 -1.40
CA HIS A 57 8.35 4.30 -1.20
C HIS A 57 9.86 4.17 -1.17
N VAL A 58 10.53 5.21 -1.67
CA VAL A 58 11.98 5.28 -1.68
C VAL A 58 12.40 6.58 -1.00
N TYR A 59 13.28 6.47 -0.03
CA TYR A 59 14.00 7.61 0.52
C TYR A 59 15.40 7.61 -0.10
N ASP A 60 15.74 8.69 -0.81
CA ASP A 60 17.03 8.89 -1.44
C ASP A 60 17.84 9.88 -0.62
N ALA A 61 18.90 9.38 0.03
CA ALA A 61 19.73 10.17 0.94
C ALA A 61 20.57 11.23 0.20
N VAL A 62 20.85 11.02 -1.08
CA VAL A 62 21.66 11.93 -1.91
C VAL A 62 20.82 13.12 -2.37
N LEU A 63 19.57 12.87 -2.77
CA LEU A 63 18.67 13.92 -3.24
C LEU A 63 18.00 14.69 -2.10
N ASP A 64 17.84 14.08 -0.92
CA ASP A 64 17.19 14.62 0.28
C ASP A 64 15.84 15.30 -0.01
N ARG A 65 15.04 14.71 -0.90
CA ARG A 65 13.73 15.24 -1.33
C ARG A 65 12.54 14.67 -0.55
N GLY A 66 12.80 13.95 0.55
CA GLY A 66 11.77 13.20 1.27
C GLY A 66 11.38 11.90 0.56
N TRP A 67 10.24 11.32 0.95
CA TRP A 67 9.77 10.03 0.44
C TRP A 67 9.16 10.16 -0.95
N MET A 68 9.69 9.42 -1.92
CA MET A 68 9.13 9.33 -3.27
C MET A 68 8.28 8.07 -3.41
N HIS A 69 7.04 8.21 -3.86
CA HIS A 69 6.18 7.08 -4.20
C HIS A 69 6.49 6.58 -5.61
N TYR A 70 7.01 5.36 -5.74
CA TYR A 70 7.33 4.78 -7.04
C TYR A 70 6.07 4.33 -7.77
N ARG A 71 6.02 4.55 -9.08
CA ARG A 71 4.99 3.91 -9.90
C ARG A 71 5.24 2.41 -9.88
N ARG A 72 4.18 1.61 -9.92
CA ARG A 72 4.26 0.15 -9.80
C ARG A 72 5.21 -0.52 -10.80
N ASP A 73 5.30 0.00 -12.02
CA ASP A 73 6.22 -0.47 -13.06
C ASP A 73 7.69 -0.25 -12.68
N GLU A 74 7.99 0.89 -12.06
CA GLU A 74 9.32 1.23 -11.55
C GLU A 74 9.63 0.37 -10.32
N ALA A 75 8.64 0.11 -9.47
CA ALA A 75 8.80 -0.63 -8.22
C ALA A 75 9.20 -2.11 -8.40
N ARG A 76 8.92 -2.76 -9.55
CA ARG A 76 9.21 -4.20 -9.73
C ARG A 76 10.70 -4.55 -9.77
N GLY A 77 11.54 -3.57 -10.12
CA GLY A 77 12.99 -3.73 -10.25
C GLY A 77 13.81 -3.27 -9.05
N VAL A 78 13.22 -2.54 -8.10
CA VAL A 78 14.01 -1.76 -7.13
C VAL A 78 14.38 -2.54 -5.86
N TYR A 79 13.55 -3.47 -5.39
CA TYR A 79 13.82 -4.20 -4.14
C TYR A 79 14.37 -5.61 -4.34
N HIS A 80 15.11 -6.09 -3.32
CA HIS A 80 15.83 -7.35 -3.31
C HIS A 80 14.88 -8.55 -3.60
N PRO A 81 15.30 -9.58 -4.36
CA PRO A 81 14.46 -10.73 -4.67
C PRO A 81 13.88 -11.45 -3.45
N ASP A 82 14.65 -11.58 -2.38
CA ASP A 82 14.26 -12.34 -1.19
C ASP A 82 13.07 -11.76 -0.44
N VAL A 83 12.79 -10.45 -0.58
CA VAL A 83 11.62 -9.82 0.06
C VAL A 83 10.37 -9.85 -0.82
N LYS A 84 10.49 -10.21 -2.11
CA LYS A 84 9.37 -10.15 -3.10
C LYS A 84 8.14 -10.92 -2.67
N HIS A 85 8.32 -12.07 -2.03
CA HIS A 85 7.22 -12.92 -1.58
C HIS A 85 6.50 -12.37 -0.34
N HIS A 86 7.16 -11.49 0.42
CA HIS A 86 6.65 -10.93 1.68
C HIS A 86 6.01 -9.55 1.53
N VAL A 87 6.29 -8.82 0.44
CA VAL A 87 5.80 -7.44 0.24
C VAL A 87 4.29 -7.32 0.47
N LEU A 88 3.47 -8.23 -0.06
CA LEU A 88 2.02 -8.13 0.12
C LEU A 88 1.59 -8.27 1.59
N ASP A 89 2.23 -9.18 2.33
CA ASP A 89 1.94 -9.40 3.74
C ASP A 89 2.38 -8.17 4.56
N LEU A 90 3.50 -7.53 4.22
CA LEU A 90 3.96 -6.29 4.84
C LEU A 90 3.04 -5.11 4.54
N LEU A 91 2.52 -5.01 3.31
CA LEU A 91 1.50 -4.02 2.95
C LEU A 91 0.21 -4.22 3.75
N HIS A 92 -0.21 -5.48 3.94
CA HIS A 92 -1.36 -5.83 4.77
C HIS A 92 -1.13 -5.47 6.24
N GLU A 93 0.06 -5.71 6.77
CA GLU A 93 0.39 -5.33 8.15
C GLU A 93 0.42 -3.81 8.34
N CYS A 94 1.00 -3.06 7.40
CA CYS A 94 0.90 -1.61 7.38
C CYS A 94 -0.56 -1.14 7.33
N THR A 95 -1.40 -1.82 6.54
CA THR A 95 -2.84 -1.53 6.45
C THR A 95 -3.53 -1.75 7.80
N ARG A 96 -3.26 -2.87 8.48
CA ARG A 96 -3.81 -3.18 9.79
C ARG A 96 -3.50 -2.07 10.79
N ILE A 97 -2.23 -1.65 10.87
CA ILE A 97 -1.77 -0.59 11.77
C ILE A 97 -2.53 0.72 11.52
N LEU A 98 -2.70 1.11 10.25
CA LEU A 98 -3.46 2.31 9.89
C LEU A 98 -4.94 2.18 10.28
N LEU A 99 -5.57 1.06 9.97
CA LEU A 99 -7.00 0.84 10.26
C LEU A 99 -7.27 0.78 11.77
N ASP A 100 -6.39 0.16 12.56
CA ASP A 100 -6.51 0.10 14.01
C ASP A 100 -6.41 1.49 14.66
N ARG A 101 -5.52 2.34 14.11
CA ARG A 101 -5.27 3.71 14.60
C ARG A 101 -6.38 4.68 14.21
N TYR A 102 -6.74 4.71 12.92
CA TYR A 102 -7.63 5.75 12.38
C TYR A 102 -9.10 5.35 12.37
N ARG A 103 -9.42 4.05 12.41
CA ARG A 103 -10.77 3.49 12.42
C ARG A 103 -11.73 4.22 11.44
N PRO A 104 -11.36 4.27 10.15
CA PRO A 104 -12.13 5.01 9.16
C PRO A 104 -13.56 4.49 9.04
N ALA A 105 -14.54 5.40 9.02
CA ALA A 105 -15.94 5.05 8.83
C ALA A 105 -16.21 4.51 7.42
N VAL A 106 -15.45 4.98 6.43
CA VAL A 106 -15.54 4.50 5.04
C VAL A 106 -14.15 4.23 4.50
N VAL A 107 -13.94 3.02 3.98
CA VAL A 107 -12.70 2.60 3.32
C VAL A 107 -13.01 2.21 1.88
N VAL A 108 -12.28 2.80 0.96
CA VAL A 108 -12.33 2.49 -0.47
C VAL A 108 -11.01 1.86 -0.86
N CYS A 109 -11.04 0.70 -1.51
CA CYS A 109 -9.86 0.10 -2.10
C CYS A 109 -10.06 0.08 -3.62
N ARG A 110 -9.03 0.50 -4.38
CA ARG A 110 -9.03 0.47 -5.84
C ARG A 110 -7.74 -0.10 -6.39
N THR A 111 -7.79 -0.81 -7.51
CA THR A 111 -6.55 -1.15 -8.24
C THR A 111 -5.90 0.14 -8.73
N GLU A 112 -4.57 0.25 -8.72
CA GLU A 112 -3.89 1.46 -9.19
C GLU A 112 -4.00 1.65 -10.71
N GLU A 113 -3.97 0.53 -11.44
CA GLU A 113 -3.95 0.49 -12.90
C GLU A 113 -5.32 0.13 -13.47
N GLN A 114 -5.54 0.59 -14.71
CA GLN A 114 -6.64 0.15 -15.56
C GLN A 114 -6.38 -1.29 -16.01
N LEU A 115 -7.39 -2.14 -15.93
CA LEU A 115 -7.27 -3.54 -16.30
C LEU A 115 -8.33 -3.95 -17.33
N PRO A 116 -8.07 -4.98 -18.15
CA PRO A 116 -9.08 -5.51 -19.05
C PRO A 116 -10.39 -5.86 -18.32
N LEU A 117 -11.52 -5.74 -19.02
CA LEU A 117 -12.82 -6.10 -18.47
C LEU A 117 -12.87 -7.58 -18.08
N GLY A 118 -13.32 -7.87 -16.86
CA GLY A 118 -13.46 -9.25 -16.36
C GLY A 118 -12.18 -9.89 -15.81
N GLU A 119 -11.02 -9.24 -15.93
CA GLU A 119 -9.77 -9.73 -15.34
C GLU A 119 -9.66 -9.30 -13.88
N PHE A 120 -10.12 -10.16 -12.96
CA PHE A 120 -10.13 -9.84 -11.53
C PHE A 120 -8.76 -10.06 -10.86
N PRO A 121 -8.03 -9.01 -10.43
CA PRO A 121 -6.62 -9.12 -10.07
C PRO A 121 -6.40 -9.85 -8.75
N LEU A 122 -5.47 -10.80 -8.75
CA LEU A 122 -5.18 -11.61 -7.57
C LEU A 122 -4.75 -10.78 -6.35
N ARG A 123 -3.90 -9.75 -6.54
CA ARG A 123 -3.47 -8.87 -5.44
C ARG A 123 -4.64 -8.08 -4.83
N PHE A 124 -5.54 -7.59 -5.68
CA PHE A 124 -6.73 -6.87 -5.23
C PHE A 124 -7.68 -7.80 -4.45
N ARG A 125 -7.94 -9.01 -4.99
CA ARG A 125 -8.72 -10.04 -4.29
C ARG A 125 -8.16 -10.37 -2.90
N LYS A 126 -6.85 -10.64 -2.81
CA LYS A 126 -6.20 -10.91 -1.52
C LYS A 126 -6.34 -9.76 -0.52
N THR A 127 -6.29 -8.51 -1.00
CA THR A 127 -6.47 -7.33 -0.15
C THR A 127 -7.90 -7.18 0.33
N VAL A 128 -8.90 -7.43 -0.54
CA VAL A 128 -10.31 -7.47 -0.17
C VAL A 128 -10.59 -8.58 0.88
N ASP A 129 -10.04 -9.77 0.67
CA ASP A 129 -10.19 -10.89 1.61
C ASP A 129 -9.57 -10.55 2.98
N PHE A 130 -8.40 -9.90 2.98
CA PHE A 130 -7.74 -9.42 4.19
C PHE A 130 -8.60 -8.39 4.95
N LEU A 131 -9.10 -7.36 4.27
CA LEU A 131 -9.97 -6.34 4.87
C LEU A 131 -11.25 -6.95 5.46
N THR A 132 -11.85 -7.91 4.74
CA THR A 132 -13.05 -8.63 5.19
C THR A 132 -12.78 -9.42 6.48
N LYS A 133 -11.61 -10.07 6.59
CA LYS A 133 -11.18 -10.77 7.82
C LYS A 133 -10.97 -9.83 9.00
N LEU A 134 -10.54 -8.59 8.75
CA LEU A 134 -10.43 -7.54 9.78
C LEU A 134 -11.78 -6.96 10.22
N GLY A 135 -12.90 -7.41 9.64
CA GLY A 135 -14.24 -6.92 10.00
C GLY A 135 -14.75 -5.79 9.13
N TYR A 136 -13.94 -5.30 8.18
CA TYR A 136 -14.38 -4.34 7.14
C TYR A 136 -15.14 -5.10 6.05
N ARG A 137 -16.32 -5.64 6.37
CA ARG A 137 -17.15 -6.41 5.45
C ARG A 137 -17.75 -5.49 4.39
N ALA A 138 -17.65 -5.83 3.11
CA ALA A 138 -18.07 -4.93 2.05
C ALA A 138 -19.29 -5.37 1.25
N GLY A 139 -19.81 -4.37 0.53
CA GLY A 139 -20.74 -4.50 -0.58
C GLY A 139 -20.07 -4.95 -1.89
N PRO A 140 -20.72 -4.71 -3.04
CA PRO A 140 -20.32 -5.29 -4.32
C PRO A 140 -18.94 -4.84 -4.78
N ILE A 141 -18.18 -5.77 -5.38
CA ILE A 141 -16.93 -5.50 -6.10
C ILE A 141 -17.30 -5.04 -7.51
N LEU A 142 -16.82 -3.88 -7.93
CA LEU A 142 -17.19 -3.27 -9.21
C LEU A 142 -15.95 -2.88 -10.00
N GLN A 143 -15.96 -3.09 -11.30
CA GLN A 143 -15.01 -2.46 -12.21
C GLN A 143 -15.62 -1.15 -12.72
N ASP A 144 -15.02 -0.02 -12.36
CA ASP A 144 -15.54 1.31 -12.68
C ASP A 144 -15.34 1.69 -14.17
N ILE A 145 -15.82 2.88 -14.56
CA ILE A 145 -15.74 3.38 -15.94
C ILE A 145 -14.30 3.57 -16.41
N ASP A 146 -13.37 3.78 -15.48
CA ASP A 146 -11.93 3.90 -15.72
C ASP A 146 -11.25 2.53 -15.78
N ARG A 147 -12.03 1.44 -15.78
CA ARG A 147 -11.60 0.04 -15.79
C ARG A 147 -10.76 -0.36 -14.58
N ARG A 148 -10.88 0.35 -13.46
CA ARG A 148 -10.24 0.01 -12.20
C ARG A 148 -11.21 -0.81 -11.35
N TRP A 149 -10.70 -1.85 -10.71
CA TRP A 149 -11.51 -2.61 -9.76
C TRP A 149 -11.59 -1.83 -8.46
N SER A 150 -12.79 -1.81 -7.88
CA SER A 150 -13.11 -1.04 -6.70
C SER A 150 -13.93 -1.86 -5.71
N TRP A 151 -13.72 -1.56 -4.44
CA TRP A 151 -14.35 -2.18 -3.30
C TRP A 151 -14.53 -1.11 -2.24
N GLU A 152 -15.65 -1.15 -1.52
CA GLU A 152 -15.96 -0.16 -0.50
C GLU A 152 -16.63 -0.79 0.71
N HIS A 153 -16.12 -0.41 1.89
CA HIS A 153 -16.75 -0.65 3.18
C HIS A 153 -17.28 0.65 3.76
N ARG A 154 -18.45 0.59 4.41
CA ARG A 154 -19.03 1.65 5.21
C ARG A 154 -19.46 1.09 6.56
N THR A 155 -19.13 1.77 7.65
CA THR A 155 -19.80 1.58 8.94
C THR A 155 -21.19 2.19 8.85
N GLY A 156 -22.22 1.37 9.08
CA GLY A 156 -23.63 1.79 9.12
C GLY A 156 -23.99 2.54 10.40
#